data_AF-A0A843WY88-F1
#
_entry.id   AF-A0A843WY88-F1
#
_cell.length_a   1.000
_cell.length_b   1.000
_cell.length_c   1.000
_cell.angle_alpha   90.00
_cell.angle_beta   90.00
_cell.angle_gamma   90.00
#
_symmetry.space_group_name_H-M   'P 1'
#
loop_
_entity.id
_entity.type
_entity.pdbx_description
1 polymer ?
#
loop_
_entity_poly.entity_id
_entity_poly.type
_entity_poly.pdbx_seq_one_letter_code
_entity_poly.pdbx_strand_id
1 'polypeptide(L)' 'MVDLPSGDYMRSFGYLEGVIVEVQEHQLPARLYALQLRDFDVILGMDWLEAHSAVVDCNDFGLTMIR' A
#
# COMPACT_ATOMS: atom_id res chain seq x y z
N MET A 1 6.81 13.29 7.73
CA MET A 1 5.50 12.96 8.32
C MET A 1 4.74 12.18 7.28
N VAL A 2 3.91 11.23 7.68
CA VAL A 2 3.05 10.44 6.80
C VAL A 2 1.63 10.62 7.29
N ASP A 3 0.73 11.00 6.38
CA ASP A 3 -0.69 11.12 6.67
C ASP A 3 -1.30 9.72 6.77
N LEU A 4 -2.09 9.49 7.81
CA LEU A 4 -2.77 8.24 8.06
C LEU A 4 -4.22 8.31 7.53
N PRO A 5 -4.84 7.17 7.19
CA PRO A 5 -6.25 7.14 6.81
C PRO A 5 -7.21 7.69 7.88
N SER A 6 -6.79 7.77 9.15
CA SER A 6 -7.58 8.40 10.22
C SER A 6 -7.67 9.93 10.10
N GLY A 7 -6.85 10.56 9.24
CA GLY A 7 -6.68 12.00 9.16
C GLY A 7 -5.60 12.56 10.09
N ASP A 8 -4.98 11.72 10.92
CA ASP A 8 -3.80 12.09 11.72
C ASP A 8 -2.52 11.98 10.90
N TYR A 9 -1.41 12.43 11.50
CA TYR A 9 -0.07 12.25 10.93
C TYR A 9 0.83 11.46 11.88
N MET A 10 1.78 10.71 11.30
CA MET A 10 2.81 9.99 12.05
C MET A 10 4.21 10.33 11.54
N ARG A 11 5.19 10.34 12.45
CA ARG A 11 6.60 10.42 12.06
C ARG A 11 7.05 9.05 11.54
N SER A 12 7.56 9.00 10.32
CA SER A 12 8.20 7.78 9.81
C SER A 12 9.63 7.64 10.33
N PHE A 13 10.08 6.38 10.41
CA PHE A 13 11.46 6.02 10.72
C PHE A 13 12.36 5.98 9.49
N GLY A 14 11.79 6.26 8.31
CA GLY A 14 12.47 6.18 7.02
C GLY A 14 11.53 5.64 5.95
N TYR A 15 12.11 5.27 4.81
CA TYR A 15 11.43 4.55 3.75
C TYR A 15 12.32 3.43 3.20
N LEU A 16 11.69 2.40 2.67
CA LEU A 16 12.30 1.29 1.96
C LEU A 16 11.91 1.40 0.48
N GLU A 17 12.89 1.32 -0.41
CA GLU A 17 12.68 1.35 -1.86
C GLU A 17 12.66 -0.05 -2.45
N GLY A 18 11.82 -0.26 -3.47
CA GLY A 18 11.77 -1.50 -4.25
C GLY A 18 11.33 -2.73 -3.48
N VAL A 19 10.56 -2.57 -2.40
CA VAL A 19 9.98 -3.70 -1.66
C VAL A 19 8.97 -4.41 -2.57
N ILE A 20 9.14 -5.71 -2.77
CA ILE A 20 8.21 -6.48 -3.60
C ILE A 20 6.96 -6.82 -2.79
N VAL A 21 5.81 -6.38 -3.32
CA VAL A 21 4.48 -6.78 -2.85
C VAL A 21 3.92 -7.80 -3.83
N GLU A 22 3.52 -8.95 -3.32
CA GLU A 22 2.90 -9.99 -4.14
C GLU A 22 1.37 -9.91 -4.05
N VAL A 23 0.71 -9.76 -5.19
CA VAL A 23 -0.77 -9.78 -5.28
C VAL A 23 -1.19 -10.65 -6.45
N GLN A 24 -1.99 -11.70 -6.20
CA GLN A 24 -2.47 -12.61 -7.25
C GLN A 24 -1.33 -13.07 -8.19
N GLU A 25 -0.20 -13.51 -7.63
CA GLU A 25 1.01 -13.94 -8.37
C GLU A 25 1.78 -12.82 -9.11
N HIS A 26 1.35 -11.55 -8.99
CA HIS A 26 2.08 -10.40 -9.53
C HIS A 26 3.07 -9.87 -8.51
N GLN A 27 4.34 -9.73 -8.90
CA GLN A 27 5.39 -9.11 -8.09
C GLN A 27 5.52 -7.64 -8.45
N LEU A 28 5.09 -6.76 -7.55
CA LEU A 28 4.94 -5.34 -7.81
C LEU A 28 5.83 -4.55 -6.84
N PRO A 29 6.76 -3.71 -7.33
CA PRO A 29 7.62 -2.94 -6.47
C PRO A 29 6.84 -1.84 -5.74
N ALA A 30 7.20 -1.58 -4.50
CA ALA A 30 6.62 -0.53 -3.67
C ALA A 30 7.72 0.24 -2.94
N ARG A 31 7.46 1.54 -2.76
CA ARG A 31 8.19 2.35 -1.78
C ARG A 31 7.35 2.42 -0.51
N LEU A 32 7.85 1.88 0.59
CA LEU A 32 7.12 1.80 1.85
C LEU A 32 7.72 2.71 2.91
N TYR A 33 6.88 3.42 3.66
CA TYR A 33 7.30 4.17 4.83
C TYR A 33 7.29 3.29 6.08
N ALA A 34 8.38 3.29 6.84
CA ALA A 34 8.44 2.56 8.11
C ALA A 34 7.71 3.35 9.20
N LEU A 35 6.62 2.78 9.72
CA LEU A 35 5.73 3.39 10.71
C LEU A 35 5.52 2.43 11.89
N GLN A 36 5.26 2.98 13.08
CA GLN A 36 4.85 2.18 14.24
C GLN A 36 3.32 2.05 14.24
N LEU A 37 2.82 1.10 13.47
CA LEU A 37 1.40 0.77 13.41
C LEU A 37 1.08 -0.35 14.41
N ARG A 38 -0.09 -0.28 15.05
CA ARG A 38 -0.57 -1.36 15.94
C ARG A 38 -1.43 -2.38 15.22
N ASP A 39 -2.27 -1.92 14.30
CA ASP A 39 -3.39 -2.72 13.79
C ASP A 39 -3.16 -3.27 12.38
N PHE A 40 -2.12 -2.81 11.68
CA PHE A 40 -1.83 -3.20 10.30
C PHE A 40 -0.33 -3.41 10.10
N ASP A 41 0.03 -4.44 9.33
CA ASP A 41 1.42 -4.73 8.97
C ASP A 41 1.91 -3.81 7.84
N VAL A 42 1.10 -3.64 6.79
CA VAL A 42 1.38 -2.79 5.62
C VAL A 42 0.10 -2.11 5.17
N ILE A 43 0.18 -0.82 4.83
CA ILE A 43 -0.90 -0.06 4.21
C ILE A 43 -0.42 0.38 2.83
N LEU A 44 -1.15 0.00 1.78
CA LEU A 44 -0.91 0.46 0.41
C LEU A 44 -1.85 1.61 0.09
N GLY A 45 -1.28 2.75 -0.29
CA GLY A 45 -2.02 3.93 -0.65
C GLY A 45 -2.65 3.84 -2.04
N MET A 46 -3.51 4.81 -2.34
CA MET A 46 -4.12 4.94 -3.66
C MET A 46 -3.09 5.22 -4.76
N ASP A 47 -1.96 5.84 -4.43
CA ASP A 47 -0.84 6.09 -5.33
C ASP A 47 -0.22 4.79 -5.86
N TRP A 48 -0.01 3.82 -4.98
CA TRP A 48 0.51 2.51 -5.35
C TRP A 48 -0.52 1.70 -6.16
N LEU A 49 -1.81 1.80 -5.80
CA LEU A 49 -2.89 1.17 -6.53
C LEU A 49 -3.02 1.73 -7.96
N GLU A 50 -2.97 3.05 -8.10
CA GLU A 50 -3.01 3.74 -9.39
C GLU A 50 -1.80 3.38 -10.26
N ALA A 51 -0.59 3.36 -9.69
CA ALA A 51 0.64 3.04 -10.42
C ALA A 51 0.63 1.64 -11.06
N HIS A 52 -0.15 0.70 -10.50
CA HIS A 52 -0.28 -0.66 -11.00
C HIS A 52 -1.65 -0.95 -11.60
N SER A 53 -2.44 0.08 -11.91
CA SER A 53 -3.78 -0.04 -12.50
C SER A 53 -4.67 -1.04 -11.73
N ALA A 54 -4.58 -1.02 -10.39
CA ALA A 54 -5.36 -1.90 -9.54
C ALA A 54 -6.84 -1.50 -9.56
N VAL A 55 -7.72 -2.49 -9.65
CA VAL A 55 -9.17 -2.34 -9.48
C VAL A 55 -9.56 -2.92 -8.14
N VAL A 56 -10.17 -2.08 -7.31
CA VAL A 56 -10.82 -2.50 -6.07
C VAL A 56 -12.26 -2.88 -6.41
N ASP A 57 -12.57 -4.18 -6.35
CA ASP A 57 -13.94 -4.66 -6.47
C ASP A 57 -14.55 -4.74 -5.06
N CYS A 58 -15.39 -3.76 -4.74
CA CYS A 58 -16.06 -3.69 -3.45
C CYS A 58 -17.22 -4.68 -3.31
N ASN A 59 -17.74 -5.26 -4.39
CA ASN A 59 -18.81 -6.25 -4.32
C ASN A 59 -18.26 -7.60 -3.88
N ASP A 60 -17.13 -7.99 -4.48
CA ASP A 60 -16.45 -9.25 -4.17
C ASP A 60 -15.32 -9.10 -3.13
N PHE A 61 -15.14 -7.88 -2.59
CA PHE A 61 -14.05 -7.50 -1.67
C PHE A 61 -12.67 -7.90 -2.20
N GLY A 62 -12.51 -7.83 -3.52
CA GLY A 62 -11.33 -8.30 -4.25
C GLY A 62 -10.45 -7.14 -4.74
N LEU A 63 -9.17 -7.44 -4.95
CA LEU A 63 -8.26 -6.59 -5.70
C LEU A 63 -7.89 -7.32 -7.00
N THR A 64 -8.00 -6.66 -8.14
CA THR A 64 -7.53 -7.19 -9.44
C THR A 64 -6.49 -6.26 -10.01
N MET A 65 -5.36 -6.80 -10.45
CA MET A 65 -4.33 -6.01 -11.14
C MET A 65 -4.63 -5.98 -12.63
N ILE A 66 -4.85 -4.81 -13.21
CA ILE A 66 -4.92 -4.68 -14.67
C ILE A 66 -3.48 -4.66 -15.18
N ARG A 67 -3.16 -5.65 -16.03
CA ARG A 67 -1.84 -5.82 -16.66
C ARG A 67 -1.32 -4.56 -17.35
#